data_AF-A0A1K2ICZ4-F1
#
_entry.id   AF-A0A1K2ICZ4-F1
#
_cell.length_a   1.000
_cell.length_b   1.000
_cell.length_c   1.000
_cell.angle_alpha   90.00
_cell.angle_beta   90.00
_cell.angle_gamma   90.00
#
_symmetry.space_group_name_H-M   'P 1'
#
loop_
_entity.id
_entity.type
_entity.pdbx_description
1 polymer ?
#
loop_
_entity_poly.entity_id
_entity_poly.type
_entity_poly.pdbx_seq_one_letter_code
_entity_poly.pdbx_strand_id
1 'polypeptide(L)'
;MNKDIKIKELFKDIYGVYFQELNQEYLIDNSEKSHSNKCASCGDKCISYSKRQDLPYFKLTDNIKTLVIAESPASGEDINKLGYVFGWEQFGKPSKAIIKHYENYFFKLLNLNREETYITDAVKCYSHKSNFSKAFKNCNQYLLKEIEILEPKKILVISKQSSVIKFLNENKEKYNYEITIIPHPSNQNIGKIPTVSELFIKIGELNHNEKWIRIGNEINEEYKKFRNKLNQ
;
A
#
# COMPACT_ATOMS: atom_id res chain seq x y z
N MET A 1 16.50 -18.40 -13.01
CA MET A 1 16.72 -17.86 -11.66
C MET A 1 15.37 -17.74 -10.96
N ASN A 2 15.22 -18.35 -9.78
CA ASN A 2 13.99 -18.40 -8.98
C ASN A 2 13.49 -16.97 -8.66
N LYS A 3 12.16 -16.72 -8.67
CA LYS A 3 11.56 -15.42 -8.33
C LYS A 3 11.98 -14.95 -6.93
N ASP A 4 12.08 -15.87 -5.96
CA ASP A 4 12.56 -15.59 -4.61
C ASP A 4 13.96 -14.99 -4.62
N ILE A 5 14.87 -15.56 -5.42
CA ILE A 5 16.26 -15.07 -5.51
C ILE A 5 16.28 -13.65 -6.08
N LYS A 6 15.56 -13.43 -7.18
CA LYS A 6 15.46 -12.11 -7.83
C LYS A 6 14.88 -11.04 -6.90
N ILE A 7 13.84 -11.38 -6.14
CA ILE A 7 13.23 -10.46 -5.16
C ILE A 7 14.20 -10.16 -4.02
N LYS A 8 14.90 -11.18 -3.49
CA LYS A 8 15.90 -10.98 -2.42
C LYS A 8 17.05 -10.08 -2.88
N GLU A 9 17.53 -10.26 -4.11
CA GLU A 9 18.53 -9.37 -4.70
C GLU A 9 18.00 -7.94 -4.85
N LEU A 10 16.77 -7.78 -5.35
CA LEU A 10 16.13 -6.47 -5.44
C LEU A 10 16.00 -5.78 -4.07
N PHE A 11 15.64 -6.52 -3.02
CA PHE A 11 15.56 -5.97 -1.68
C PHE A 11 16.91 -5.61 -1.10
N LYS A 12 17.94 -6.40 -1.39
CA LYS A 12 19.30 -6.03 -1.03
C LYS A 12 19.71 -4.70 -1.69
N ASP A 13 19.29 -4.46 -2.93
CA ASP A 13 19.53 -3.17 -3.61
C ASP A 13 18.76 -2.00 -2.98
N ILE A 14 17.54 -2.23 -2.48
CA ILE A 14 16.63 -1.19 -1.95
C ILE A 14 16.90 -0.89 -0.46
N TYR A 15 17.07 -1.93 0.34
CA TYR A 15 17.08 -1.89 1.80
C TYR A 15 18.43 -2.31 2.40
N GLY A 16 19.37 -2.74 1.57
CA GLY A 16 20.67 -3.21 2.01
C GLY A 16 20.60 -4.58 2.68
N VAL A 17 21.57 -4.82 3.58
CA VAL A 17 21.71 -6.08 4.33
C VAL A 17 20.64 -6.29 5.41
N TYR A 18 19.75 -5.31 5.63
CA TYR A 18 18.74 -5.33 6.69
C TYR A 18 17.45 -6.07 6.32
N PHE A 19 17.37 -6.64 5.12
CA PHE A 19 16.25 -7.51 4.76
C PHE A 19 16.36 -8.85 5.51
N GLN A 20 15.54 -9.03 6.54
CA GLN A 20 15.28 -10.34 7.14
C GLN A 20 14.07 -10.99 6.45
N GLU A 21 14.18 -12.28 6.14
CA GLU A 21 13.10 -13.02 5.49
C GLU A 21 11.82 -12.97 6.36
N LEU A 22 10.78 -12.32 5.84
CA LEU A 22 9.44 -12.41 6.39
C LEU A 22 8.91 -13.84 6.17
N ASN A 23 9.15 -14.76 7.12
CA ASN A 23 8.39 -16.00 7.32
C ASN A 23 8.89 -16.94 8.42
N GLN A 24 9.88 -16.56 9.21
CA GLN A 24 10.10 -17.23 10.50
C GLN A 24 9.60 -16.30 11.59
N GLU A 25 8.79 -16.84 12.49
CA GLU A 25 8.30 -16.08 13.63
C GLU A 25 9.47 -15.30 14.29
N TYR A 26 9.23 -14.02 14.53
CA TYR A 26 9.96 -13.13 15.45
C TYR A 26 11.17 -12.28 15.01
N LEU A 27 11.12 -11.07 15.60
CA LEU A 27 12.20 -10.20 16.12
C LEU A 27 13.10 -9.46 15.12
N ILE A 28 12.72 -8.21 14.88
CA ILE A 28 13.67 -7.15 14.54
C ILE A 28 14.52 -6.91 15.81
N ASP A 29 15.79 -7.33 15.79
CA ASP A 29 16.78 -6.82 16.73
C ASP A 29 17.10 -5.36 16.38
N ASN A 30 16.86 -4.45 17.33
CA ASN A 30 17.06 -3.01 17.16
C ASN A 30 18.49 -2.56 17.52
N SER A 31 19.45 -3.49 17.56
CA SER A 31 20.75 -3.26 18.18
C SER A 31 21.79 -2.54 17.31
N GLU A 32 21.62 -2.43 15.98
CA GLU A 32 22.62 -1.77 15.14
C GLU A 32 22.09 -0.55 14.35
N LYS A 33 22.33 0.63 14.92
CA LYS A 33 22.25 1.92 14.22
C LYS A 33 23.50 2.10 13.35
N SER A 34 23.51 1.54 12.15
CA SER A 34 24.57 1.80 11.17
C SER A 34 23.98 2.32 9.86
N HIS A 35 24.46 3.48 9.44
CA HIS A 35 24.11 4.16 8.20
C HIS A 35 24.92 3.52 7.06
N SER A 36 24.31 3.06 5.95
CA SER A 36 24.87 3.23 4.58
C SER A 36 24.39 2.29 3.45
N ASN A 37 23.35 1.45 3.56
CA ASN A 37 22.94 0.64 2.39
C ASN A 37 21.45 0.81 2.06
N LYS A 38 21.10 1.89 1.36
CA LYS A 38 19.74 2.14 0.86
C LYS A 38 19.78 2.37 -0.65
N CYS A 39 18.67 2.04 -1.33
CA CYS A 39 18.37 2.30 -2.75
C CYS A 39 19.62 2.70 -3.56
N ALA A 40 20.46 1.72 -3.89
CA ALA A 40 21.79 1.96 -4.47
C ALA A 40 21.76 2.87 -5.72
N SER A 41 20.64 2.87 -6.45
CA SER A 41 20.42 3.72 -7.63
C SER A 41 19.84 5.12 -7.33
N CYS A 42 19.22 5.35 -6.17
CA CYS A 42 18.68 6.65 -5.77
C CYS A 42 19.77 7.53 -5.13
N GLY A 43 20.46 7.01 -4.10
CA GLY A 43 21.42 7.75 -3.29
C GLY A 43 20.94 9.16 -2.88
N ASP A 44 21.88 10.10 -2.80
CA ASP A 44 21.62 11.49 -2.42
C ASP A 44 20.84 12.30 -3.48
N LYS A 45 20.57 11.72 -4.65
CA LYS A 45 19.76 12.37 -5.71
C LYS A 45 18.28 12.41 -5.38
N CYS A 46 17.83 11.63 -4.40
CA CYS A 46 16.44 11.58 -3.95
C CYS A 46 16.28 12.30 -2.61
N ILE A 47 15.43 13.34 -2.57
CA ILE A 47 15.15 14.11 -1.35
C ILE A 47 14.58 13.26 -0.19
N SER A 48 14.00 12.10 -0.51
CA SER A 48 13.42 11.18 0.47
C SER A 48 14.41 10.11 0.94
N TYR A 49 15.61 10.03 0.39
CA TYR A 49 16.56 8.92 0.61
C TYR A 49 16.87 8.66 2.10
N SER A 50 17.12 9.74 2.86
CA SER A 50 17.45 9.67 4.29
C SER A 50 16.25 9.35 5.18
N LYS A 51 15.02 9.46 4.67
CA LYS A 51 13.80 9.26 5.44
C LYS A 51 13.51 7.77 5.67
N ARG A 52 12.47 7.50 6.47
CA ARG A 52 11.99 6.15 6.75
C ARG A 52 11.73 5.37 5.47
N GLN A 53 11.99 4.07 5.49
CA GLN A 53 11.58 3.12 4.46
C GLN A 53 10.59 2.09 5.01
N ASP A 54 9.74 1.54 4.14
CA ASP A 54 8.87 0.41 4.47
C ASP A 54 9.25 -0.82 3.62
N LEU A 55 9.39 -1.95 4.29
CA LEU A 55 9.51 -3.27 3.69
C LEU A 55 8.15 -3.74 3.15
N PRO A 56 8.13 -4.41 1.99
CA PRO A 56 6.90 -4.96 1.44
C PRO A 56 6.41 -6.13 2.30
N TYR A 57 5.13 -6.45 2.13
CA TYR A 57 4.51 -7.63 2.73
C TYR A 57 4.19 -8.66 1.65
N PHE A 58 4.53 -9.92 1.92
CA PHE A 58 4.14 -11.09 1.13
C PHE A 58 4.43 -12.34 1.95
N LYS A 59 3.84 -13.47 1.55
CA LYS A 59 4.16 -14.79 2.11
C LYS A 59 5.00 -15.63 1.19
N LEU A 60 4.62 -15.76 -0.08
CA LEU A 60 5.31 -16.58 -1.06
C LEU A 60 5.48 -15.76 -2.35
N THR A 61 6.67 -15.73 -2.95
CA THR A 61 6.87 -14.95 -4.18
C THR A 61 6.48 -15.73 -5.44
N ASP A 62 6.49 -17.06 -5.39
CA ASP A 62 6.28 -17.92 -6.57
C ASP A 62 4.84 -17.91 -7.12
N ASN A 63 3.84 -17.53 -6.31
CA ASN A 63 2.42 -17.54 -6.70
C ASN A 63 1.74 -16.18 -6.55
N ILE A 64 2.49 -15.08 -6.66
CA ILE A 64 1.89 -13.75 -6.62
C ILE A 64 1.01 -13.51 -7.84
N LYS A 65 -0.29 -13.32 -7.59
CA LYS A 65 -1.29 -12.96 -8.61
C LYS A 65 -1.70 -11.51 -8.52
N THR A 66 -1.66 -10.94 -7.31
CA THR A 66 -2.07 -9.56 -7.04
C THR A 66 -0.93 -8.76 -6.43
N LEU A 67 -0.59 -7.64 -7.06
CA LEU A 67 0.32 -6.64 -6.53
C LEU A 67 -0.50 -5.45 -6.01
N VAL A 68 -0.38 -5.14 -4.73
CA VAL A 68 -0.99 -3.96 -4.10
C VAL A 68 0.07 -2.89 -3.93
N ILE A 69 -0.23 -1.68 -4.41
CA ILE A 69 0.70 -0.55 -4.41
C ILE A 69 0.12 0.58 -3.58
N ALA A 70 0.74 0.84 -2.42
CA ALA A 70 0.54 2.04 -1.63
C ALA A 70 1.41 3.19 -2.16
N GLU A 71 1.21 4.40 -1.63
CA GLU A 71 1.88 5.59 -2.12
C GLU A 71 3.35 5.65 -1.71
N SER A 72 3.58 5.78 -0.41
CA SER A 72 4.87 5.83 0.26
C SER A 72 4.62 5.53 1.75
N PRO A 73 5.67 5.29 2.54
CA PRO A 73 5.55 5.19 3.99
C PRO A 73 4.70 6.33 4.58
N ALA A 74 3.88 6.03 5.60
CA ALA A 74 2.81 6.94 6.07
C ALA A 74 3.30 8.05 7.03
N SER A 75 4.35 7.79 7.82
CA SER A 75 4.94 8.76 8.75
C SER A 75 6.38 8.36 9.05
N GLY A 76 7.32 9.30 8.97
CA GLY A 76 8.71 8.96 9.19
C GLY A 76 9.69 10.01 8.70
N GLU A 77 9.68 11.17 9.35
CA GLU A 77 10.87 12.02 9.34
C GLU A 77 12.07 11.35 10.03
N ASP A 78 11.80 10.29 10.82
CA ASP A 78 12.78 9.37 11.38
C ASP A 78 13.82 8.99 10.33
N ILE A 79 15.03 9.46 10.56
CA ILE A 79 16.16 9.22 9.68
C ILE A 79 16.50 7.74 9.74
N ASN A 80 16.54 7.09 8.58
CA ASN A 80 16.97 5.70 8.41
C ASN A 80 16.17 4.65 9.18
N LYS A 81 14.93 4.96 9.58
CA LYS A 81 14.04 3.95 10.16
C LYS A 81 13.51 2.99 9.10
N LEU A 82 13.46 1.70 9.41
CA LEU A 82 12.83 0.68 8.58
C LEU A 82 11.54 0.21 9.26
N GLY A 83 10.46 0.17 8.48
CA GLY A 83 9.16 -0.32 8.91
C GLY A 83 8.59 -1.33 7.90
N TYR A 84 7.29 -1.60 8.00
CA TYR A 84 6.54 -2.35 6.99
C TYR A 84 5.43 -1.47 6.41
N VAL A 85 5.06 -1.75 5.16
CA VAL A 85 4.01 -1.05 4.42
C VAL A 85 2.74 -0.89 5.25
N PHE A 86 2.01 0.21 5.06
CA PHE A 86 0.84 0.57 5.88
C PHE A 86 1.12 0.72 7.38
N GLY A 87 2.38 0.95 7.79
CA GLY A 87 2.73 1.12 9.21
C GLY A 87 2.65 -0.18 10.00
N TRP A 88 2.78 -1.30 9.30
CA TRP A 88 2.71 -2.65 9.82
C TRP A 88 3.93 -3.02 10.70
N GLU A 89 4.94 -2.17 10.82
CA GLU A 89 6.05 -2.26 11.80
C GLU A 89 5.64 -2.56 13.24
N GLN A 90 4.38 -2.28 13.59
CA GLN A 90 3.83 -2.64 14.88
C GLN A 90 3.62 -4.17 15.05
N PHE A 91 3.78 -4.99 14.00
CA PHE A 91 3.71 -6.45 14.07
C PHE A 91 4.75 -7.11 15.01
N GLY A 92 5.74 -6.35 15.50
CA GLY A 92 6.74 -6.80 16.49
C GLY A 92 6.59 -6.22 17.91
N LYS A 93 5.65 -5.30 18.17
CA LYS A 93 5.38 -4.78 19.53
C LYS A 93 4.01 -5.30 20.05
N PRO A 94 3.80 -5.38 21.38
CA PRO A 94 2.69 -6.16 21.97
C PRO A 94 1.26 -5.66 21.72
N SER A 95 0.99 -4.72 20.82
CA SER A 95 -0.38 -4.36 20.41
C SER A 95 -0.94 -5.33 19.35
N LYS A 96 -0.66 -6.64 19.50
CA LYS A 96 -0.91 -7.71 18.50
C LYS A 96 -2.37 -7.79 17.99
N ALA A 97 -3.37 -7.38 18.78
CA ALA A 97 -4.77 -7.48 18.38
C ALA A 97 -5.16 -6.47 17.30
N ILE A 98 -4.93 -5.17 17.54
CA ILE A 98 -5.45 -4.08 16.68
C ILE A 98 -4.88 -4.16 15.26
N ILE A 99 -3.61 -4.52 15.11
CA ILE A 99 -2.95 -4.55 13.81
C ILE A 99 -3.32 -5.81 13.04
N LYS A 100 -3.42 -6.97 13.70
CA LYS A 100 -3.96 -8.19 13.07
C LYS A 100 -5.40 -7.99 12.64
N HIS A 101 -6.19 -7.23 13.40
CA HIS A 101 -7.52 -6.80 12.96
C HIS A 101 -7.46 -5.92 11.71
N TYR A 102 -6.52 -4.97 11.62
CA TYR A 102 -6.39 -4.11 10.44
C TYR A 102 -5.91 -4.84 9.19
N GLU A 103 -4.94 -5.75 9.33
CA GLU A 103 -4.50 -6.63 8.24
C GLU A 103 -5.66 -7.52 7.78
N ASN A 104 -6.32 -8.23 8.70
CA ASN A 104 -7.48 -9.06 8.40
C ASN A 104 -8.60 -8.26 7.75
N TYR A 105 -8.85 -7.06 8.26
CA TYR A 105 -9.82 -6.12 7.72
C TYR A 105 -9.48 -5.78 6.28
N PHE A 106 -8.22 -5.42 6.00
CA PHE A 106 -7.77 -5.04 4.66
C PHE A 106 -7.91 -6.19 3.66
N PHE A 107 -7.43 -7.39 4.00
CA PHE A 107 -7.56 -8.58 3.14
C PHE A 107 -9.03 -8.97 2.92
N LYS A 108 -9.86 -8.93 3.98
CA LYS A 108 -11.29 -9.25 3.89
C LYS A 108 -12.05 -8.23 3.04
N LEU A 109 -11.78 -6.94 3.27
CA LEU A 109 -12.41 -5.82 2.58
C LEU A 109 -12.15 -5.88 1.07
N LEU A 110 -10.90 -6.12 0.71
CA LEU A 110 -10.46 -6.13 -0.68
C LEU A 110 -10.56 -7.51 -1.33
N ASN A 111 -11.06 -8.50 -0.59
CA ASN A 111 -11.20 -9.89 -1.02
C ASN A 111 -9.88 -10.46 -1.59
N LEU A 112 -8.78 -10.24 -0.87
CA LEU A 112 -7.44 -10.64 -1.26
C LEU A 112 -7.02 -11.96 -0.60
N ASN A 113 -6.21 -12.75 -1.30
CA ASN A 113 -5.59 -13.97 -0.77
C ASN A 113 -4.16 -13.65 -0.30
N ARG A 114 -3.86 -13.88 0.99
CA ARG A 114 -2.53 -13.58 1.58
C ARG A 114 -1.38 -14.31 0.89
N GLU A 115 -1.59 -15.55 0.44
CA GLU A 115 -0.55 -16.37 -0.20
C GLU A 115 -0.24 -15.89 -1.63
N GLU A 116 -1.14 -15.12 -2.25
CA GLU A 116 -1.06 -14.71 -3.64
C GLU A 116 -0.97 -13.19 -3.80
N THR A 117 -0.81 -12.48 -2.69
CA THR A 117 -0.78 -11.02 -2.63
C THR A 117 0.58 -10.53 -2.16
N TYR A 118 1.14 -9.61 -2.92
CA TYR A 118 2.33 -8.86 -2.56
C TYR A 118 1.94 -7.39 -2.40
N ILE A 119 2.38 -6.74 -1.32
CA ILE A 119 2.02 -5.36 -0.97
C ILE A 119 3.28 -4.54 -0.83
N THR A 120 3.36 -3.42 -1.53
CA THR A 120 4.55 -2.56 -1.56
C THR A 120 4.17 -1.09 -1.67
N ASP A 121 5.14 -0.20 -1.47
CA ASP A 121 4.98 1.23 -1.75
C ASP A 121 5.53 1.59 -3.14
N ALA A 122 4.88 2.53 -3.84
CA ALA A 122 5.38 3.08 -5.08
C ALA A 122 6.70 3.83 -4.89
N VAL A 123 6.87 4.49 -3.74
CA VAL A 123 8.12 5.10 -3.31
C VAL A 123 8.58 4.45 -2.01
N LYS A 124 9.78 3.86 -2.01
CA LYS A 124 10.28 3.05 -0.88
C LYS A 124 10.63 3.87 0.36
N CYS A 125 10.80 5.20 0.23
CA CYS A 125 11.06 6.11 1.33
C CYS A 125 9.89 7.09 1.55
N TYR A 126 9.66 7.47 2.81
CA TYR A 126 8.67 8.48 3.20
C TYR A 126 8.86 9.75 2.35
N SER A 127 7.79 10.18 1.71
CA SER A 127 7.81 11.31 0.78
C SER A 127 6.60 12.20 1.01
N HIS A 128 6.84 13.45 1.40
CA HIS A 128 5.76 14.44 1.45
C HIS A 128 5.12 14.61 0.07
N LYS A 129 3.80 14.87 0.06
CA LYS A 129 3.00 15.06 -1.16
C LYS A 129 3.62 16.03 -2.16
N SER A 130 4.22 17.13 -1.70
CA SER A 130 4.88 18.13 -2.56
C SER A 130 6.13 17.62 -3.28
N ASN A 131 6.79 16.60 -2.71
CA ASN A 131 8.02 16.01 -3.24
C ASN A 131 7.80 14.64 -3.88
N PHE A 132 6.59 14.07 -3.76
CA PHE A 132 6.27 12.72 -4.19
C PHE A 132 6.68 12.45 -5.65
N SER A 133 6.28 13.30 -6.60
CA SER A 133 6.60 13.09 -8.02
C SER A 133 8.11 13.07 -8.30
N LYS A 134 8.90 13.87 -7.58
CA LYS A 134 10.37 13.88 -7.70
C LYS A 134 10.96 12.60 -7.11
N ALA A 135 10.49 12.18 -5.95
CA ALA A 135 10.92 10.93 -5.33
C ALA A 135 10.56 9.71 -6.20
N PHE A 136 9.35 9.68 -6.74
CA PHE A 136 8.86 8.62 -7.61
C PHE A 136 9.68 8.52 -8.91
N LYS A 137 10.08 9.64 -9.52
CA LYS A 137 10.94 9.63 -10.70
C LYS A 137 12.25 8.86 -10.48
N ASN A 138 12.82 8.92 -9.28
CA ASN A 138 14.04 8.19 -8.94
C ASN A 138 13.74 6.73 -8.51
N CYS A 139 12.57 6.49 -7.92
CA CYS A 139 12.22 5.24 -7.26
C CYS A 139 11.43 4.26 -8.15
N ASN A 140 10.80 4.73 -9.23
CA ASN A 140 9.91 3.95 -10.08
C ASN A 140 10.58 2.72 -10.73
N GLN A 141 11.89 2.76 -10.95
CA GLN A 141 12.68 1.62 -11.44
C GLN A 141 12.57 0.39 -10.52
N TYR A 142 12.46 0.59 -9.20
CA TYR A 142 12.29 -0.52 -8.26
C TYR A 142 10.90 -1.13 -8.36
N LEU A 143 9.87 -0.29 -8.51
CA LEU A 143 8.52 -0.76 -8.75
C LEU A 143 8.41 -1.53 -10.08
N LEU A 144 9.11 -1.06 -11.12
CA LEU A 144 9.18 -1.78 -12.40
C LEU A 144 9.80 -3.16 -12.24
N LYS A 145 10.93 -3.26 -11.51
CA LYS A 145 11.60 -4.53 -11.23
C LYS A 145 10.69 -5.47 -10.42
N GLU A 146 9.94 -4.96 -9.44
CA GLU A 146 8.94 -5.78 -8.72
C GLU A 146 7.89 -6.35 -9.68
N ILE A 147 7.35 -5.53 -10.59
CA ILE A 147 6.38 -5.98 -11.61
C ILE A 147 7.00 -7.04 -12.54
N GLU A 148 8.24 -6.81 -12.98
CA GLU A 148 8.98 -7.73 -13.86
C GLU A 148 9.26 -9.09 -13.22
N ILE A 149 9.60 -9.10 -11.94
CA ILE A 149 9.94 -10.34 -11.23
C ILE A 149 8.68 -11.10 -10.86
N LEU A 150 7.67 -10.39 -10.35
CA LEU A 150 6.44 -11.01 -9.83
C LEU A 150 5.48 -11.42 -10.94
N GLU A 151 5.43 -10.67 -12.04
CA GLU A 151 4.50 -10.86 -13.16
C GLU A 151 3.03 -10.94 -12.67
N PRO A 152 2.54 -9.94 -11.92
CA PRO A 152 1.21 -10.00 -11.34
C PRO A 152 0.14 -9.95 -12.44
N LYS A 153 -0.96 -10.69 -12.26
CA LYS A 153 -2.13 -10.59 -13.15
C LYS A 153 -2.96 -9.35 -12.88
N LYS A 154 -2.94 -8.86 -11.63
CA LYS A 154 -3.72 -7.72 -11.16
C LYS A 154 -2.86 -6.78 -10.34
N ILE A 155 -3.01 -5.49 -10.58
CA ILE A 155 -2.43 -4.42 -9.77
C ILE A 155 -3.54 -3.60 -9.13
N LEU A 156 -3.55 -3.55 -7.81
CA LEU A 156 -4.44 -2.70 -7.02
C LEU A 156 -3.67 -1.50 -6.48
N VAL A 157 -4.00 -0.31 -6.96
CA VAL A 157 -3.35 0.94 -6.55
C VAL A 157 -4.17 1.62 -5.48
N ILE A 158 -3.59 1.80 -4.30
CA ILE A 158 -4.18 2.47 -3.14
C ILE A 158 -3.53 3.84 -2.97
N SER A 159 -3.65 4.65 -4.02
CA SER A 159 -3.14 6.02 -4.07
C SER A 159 -3.92 6.83 -5.10
N LYS A 160 -3.92 8.15 -4.93
CA LYS A 160 -4.44 9.10 -5.91
C LYS A 160 -3.31 9.81 -6.69
N GLN A 161 -2.07 9.37 -6.54
CA GLN A 161 -0.92 9.99 -7.21
C GLN A 161 -0.94 9.70 -8.71
N SER A 162 -1.15 10.77 -9.49
CA SER A 162 -1.26 10.67 -10.96
C SER A 162 0.01 10.14 -11.61
N SER A 163 1.19 10.40 -11.03
CA SER A 163 2.48 9.90 -11.54
C SER A 163 2.58 8.37 -11.47
N VAL A 164 2.10 7.74 -10.39
CA VAL A 164 2.05 6.27 -10.25
C VAL A 164 1.06 5.69 -11.24
N ILE A 165 -0.15 6.25 -11.30
CA ILE A 165 -1.22 5.78 -12.19
C ILE A 165 -0.77 5.87 -13.65
N LYS A 166 -0.17 6.99 -14.06
CA LYS A 166 0.37 7.18 -15.41
C LYS A 166 1.44 6.14 -15.73
N PHE A 167 2.42 5.97 -14.85
CA PHE A 167 3.49 4.99 -15.02
C PHE A 167 2.96 3.55 -15.18
N LEU A 168 1.96 3.16 -14.39
CA LEU A 168 1.35 1.83 -14.50
C LEU A 168 0.52 1.67 -15.77
N ASN A 169 -0.16 2.71 -16.25
CA ASN A 169 -0.87 2.62 -17.53
C ASN A 169 0.10 2.48 -18.71
N GLU A 170 1.23 3.21 -18.69
CA GLU A 170 2.27 3.13 -19.73
C GLU A 170 2.92 1.75 -19.84
N ASN A 171 2.96 0.99 -18.73
CA ASN A 171 3.57 -0.35 -18.68
C ASN A 171 2.55 -1.50 -18.77
N LYS A 172 1.25 -1.19 -18.80
CA LYS A 172 0.17 -2.18 -18.70
C LYS A 172 0.20 -3.23 -19.81
N GLU A 173 0.36 -2.79 -21.05
CA GLU A 173 0.37 -3.70 -22.21
C GLU A 173 1.62 -4.58 -22.21
N LYS A 174 2.78 -4.01 -21.84
CA LYS A 174 4.06 -4.71 -21.81
C LYS A 174 4.08 -5.89 -20.83
N TYR A 175 3.46 -5.73 -19.66
CA TYR A 175 3.46 -6.76 -18.61
C TYR A 175 2.10 -7.44 -18.41
N ASN A 176 1.12 -7.12 -19.26
CA ASN A 176 -0.19 -7.79 -19.33
C ASN A 176 -0.91 -7.96 -17.98
N TYR A 177 -1.16 -6.85 -17.28
CA TYR A 177 -1.95 -6.85 -16.04
C TYR A 177 -3.22 -6.00 -16.13
N GLU A 178 -4.18 -6.32 -15.28
CA GLU A 178 -5.31 -5.43 -14.99
C GLU A 178 -4.94 -4.42 -13.91
N ILE A 179 -5.46 -3.20 -13.99
CA ILE A 179 -5.24 -2.16 -13.00
C ILE A 179 -6.57 -1.69 -12.40
N THR A 180 -6.64 -1.67 -11.08
CA THR A 180 -7.76 -1.12 -10.31
C THR A 180 -7.21 -0.06 -9.37
N ILE A 181 -7.83 1.11 -9.33
CA ILE A 181 -7.41 2.23 -8.48
C ILE A 181 -8.51 2.47 -7.45
N ILE A 182 -8.14 2.46 -6.17
CA ILE A 182 -9.07 2.72 -5.07
C ILE A 182 -8.53 3.78 -4.12
N PRO A 183 -9.41 4.58 -3.49
CA PRO A 183 -8.99 5.39 -2.35
C PRO A 183 -8.54 4.49 -1.19
N HIS A 184 -7.62 4.98 -0.36
CA HIS A 184 -7.19 4.25 0.83
C HIS A 184 -8.39 3.90 1.74
N PRO A 185 -8.66 2.62 2.04
CA PRO A 185 -9.82 2.21 2.81
C PRO A 185 -9.60 2.40 4.32
N SER A 186 -9.24 3.61 4.75
CA SER A 186 -9.12 3.94 6.16
C SER A 186 -10.49 4.10 6.81
N ASN A 187 -10.56 3.87 8.12
CA ASN A 187 -11.74 4.21 8.91
C ASN A 187 -12.18 5.67 8.72
N GLN A 188 -11.25 6.59 8.48
CA GLN A 188 -11.56 7.99 8.18
C GLN A 188 -12.28 8.17 6.85
N ASN A 189 -11.94 7.41 5.81
CA ASN A 189 -12.62 7.51 4.51
C ASN A 189 -13.95 6.77 4.53
N ILE A 190 -14.00 5.61 5.16
CA ILE A 190 -15.20 4.77 5.26
C ILE A 190 -16.23 5.41 6.19
N GLY A 191 -15.80 6.01 7.30
CA GLY A 191 -16.67 6.70 8.25
C GLY A 191 -17.34 7.96 7.71
N LYS A 192 -16.91 8.48 6.55
CA LYS A 192 -17.55 9.61 5.86
C LYS A 192 -18.77 9.20 5.03
N ILE A 193 -18.92 7.90 4.72
CA ILE A 193 -20.00 7.41 3.86
C ILE A 193 -21.39 7.78 4.41
N PRO A 194 -21.69 7.60 5.72
CA PRO A 194 -22.96 8.06 6.30
C PRO A 194 -23.23 9.55 6.10
N THR A 195 -22.21 10.39 6.32
CA THR A 195 -22.32 11.84 6.14
C THR A 195 -22.59 12.22 4.69
N VAL A 196 -21.93 11.56 3.74
CA VAL A 196 -22.20 11.77 2.30
C VAL A 196 -23.62 11.35 1.96
N SER A 197 -24.06 10.19 2.44
CA SER A 197 -25.44 9.72 2.28
C SER A 197 -26.46 10.75 2.80
N GLU A 198 -26.29 11.24 4.03
CA GLU A 198 -27.15 12.25 4.64
C GLU A 198 -27.18 13.55 3.83
N LEU A 199 -26.03 13.97 3.30
CA LEU A 199 -25.94 15.15 2.44
C LEU A 199 -26.80 15.01 1.17
N PHE A 200 -26.74 13.84 0.50
CA PHE A 200 -27.58 13.56 -0.67
C PHE A 200 -29.08 13.63 -0.32
N ILE A 201 -29.47 13.09 0.83
CA ILE A 201 -30.86 13.12 1.31
C ILE A 201 -31.30 14.57 1.55
N LYS A 202 -30.55 15.34 2.35
CA LYS A 202 -30.92 16.71 2.72
C LYS A 202 -30.94 17.68 1.56
N ILE A 203 -29.96 17.60 0.66
CA ILE A 203 -29.98 18.42 -0.56
C ILE A 203 -31.14 17.99 -1.47
N GLY A 204 -31.42 16.68 -1.55
CA GLY A 204 -32.57 16.15 -2.28
C GLY A 204 -33.91 16.68 -1.75
N GLU A 205 -34.11 16.69 -0.43
CA GLU A 205 -35.29 17.26 0.24
C GLU A 205 -35.46 18.75 -0.10
N LEU A 206 -34.38 19.54 0.03
CA LEU A 206 -34.40 20.99 -0.24
C LEU A 206 -34.73 21.34 -1.70
N ASN A 207 -34.34 20.48 -2.64
CA ASN A 207 -34.52 20.71 -4.08
C ASN A 207 -35.68 19.89 -4.67
N HIS A 208 -36.48 19.22 -3.83
CA HIS A 208 -37.53 18.28 -4.26
C HIS A 208 -37.04 17.24 -5.30
N ASN A 209 -35.81 16.76 -5.12
CA ASN A 209 -35.15 15.83 -6.03
C ASN A 209 -35.18 14.40 -5.48
N GLU A 210 -36.19 13.63 -5.85
CA GLU A 210 -36.40 12.25 -5.40
C GLU A 210 -35.22 11.32 -5.72
N LYS A 211 -34.52 11.56 -6.85
CA LYS A 211 -33.36 10.76 -7.24
C LYS A 211 -32.23 10.87 -6.21
N TRP A 212 -31.97 12.07 -5.69
CA TRP A 212 -30.91 12.29 -4.70
C TRP A 212 -31.27 11.71 -3.33
N ILE A 213 -32.53 11.82 -2.93
CA ILE A 213 -33.05 11.18 -1.72
C ILE A 213 -32.87 9.66 -1.81
N ARG A 214 -33.29 9.06 -2.94
CA ARG A 214 -33.15 7.61 -3.17
C ARG A 214 -31.69 7.15 -3.13
N ILE A 215 -30.79 7.85 -3.82
CA ILE A 215 -29.35 7.53 -3.83
C ILE A 215 -28.77 7.58 -2.42
N GLY A 216 -29.08 8.61 -1.64
CA GLY A 216 -28.60 8.71 -0.27
C GLY A 216 -29.07 7.53 0.58
N ASN A 217 -30.35 7.17 0.51
CA ASN A 217 -30.89 6.00 1.22
C ASN A 217 -30.20 4.69 0.79
N GLU A 218 -30.00 4.46 -0.51
CA GLU A 218 -29.30 3.29 -1.04
C GLU A 218 -27.86 3.20 -0.51
N ILE A 219 -27.11 4.32 -0.50
CA ILE A 219 -25.74 4.38 0.04
C ILE A 219 -25.73 4.02 1.53
N ASN A 220 -26.67 4.54 2.31
CA ASN A 220 -26.75 4.26 3.75
C ASN A 220 -26.99 2.77 4.03
N GLU A 221 -27.92 2.16 3.30
CA GLU A 221 -28.27 0.75 3.48
C GLU A 221 -27.11 -0.16 3.08
N GLU A 222 -26.44 0.09 1.95
CA GLU A 222 -25.25 -0.65 1.57
C GLU A 222 -24.10 -0.46 2.57
N TYR A 223 -23.92 0.76 3.11
CA TYR A 223 -22.93 1.00 4.16
C TYR A 223 -23.21 0.19 5.44
N LYS A 224 -24.47 0.10 5.88
CA LYS A 224 -24.86 -0.72 7.05
C LYS A 224 -24.56 -2.20 6.81
N LYS A 225 -24.97 -2.74 5.65
CA LYS A 225 -24.66 -4.13 5.25
C LYS A 225 -23.15 -4.38 5.24
N PHE A 226 -22.41 -3.45 4.65
CA PHE A 226 -20.96 -3.48 4.59
C PHE A 226 -20.30 -3.50 5.98
N ARG A 227 -20.71 -2.61 6.90
CA ARG A 227 -20.16 -2.57 8.28
C ARG A 227 -20.48 -3.83 9.06
N ASN A 228 -21.69 -4.37 8.90
CA ASN A 228 -22.07 -5.64 9.54
C ASN A 228 -21.19 -6.79 9.07
N LYS A 229 -20.91 -6.87 7.76
CA LYS A 229 -19.99 -7.89 7.20
C LYS A 229 -18.56 -7.76 7.73
N LEU A 230 -18.10 -6.56 8.04
CA LEU A 230 -16.75 -6.34 8.57
C LEU A 230 -16.61 -6.71 10.05
N ASN A 231 -17.71 -6.67 10.82
CA ASN A 231 -17.73 -6.99 12.24
C ASN A 231 -17.96 -8.49 12.55
N GLN A 232 -18.33 -9.28 11.55
CA GLN A 232 -18.38 -10.75 11.60
C GLN A 232 -17.02 -11.38 11.34
#